data_AF-A0AAV4AAU6-F1
#
_entry.id   AF-A0AAV4AAU6-F1
#
_cell.length_a   1.000
_cell.length_b   1.000
_cell.length_c   1.000
_cell.angle_alpha   90.00
_cell.angle_beta   90.00
_cell.angle_gamma   90.00
#
_symmetry.space_group_name_H-M   'P 1'
#
loop_
_entity.id
_entity.type
_entity.pdbx_description
1 polymer ?
#
loop_
_entity_poly.entity_id
_entity_poly.type
_entity_poly.pdbx_seq_one_letter_code
_entity_poly.pdbx_strand_id
1 'polypeptide(L)'
;MFENDVHEGEEKAAQEKLTFFCDMSMQEFSFGVGAIGVNGLCLGMMLNIPTLTLHNLMYKVAPKGILQPDTTDQERVLVARVIIDHWYKSTADWTPKRRFQKLYDAFKMLKEKSIAEELKKRFEADEPMTLEMFYTFDLGRLGPYVPPSVGMDEVEEAQEGEEEEEGEEEEEGGEEED
;
A
#
# COMPACT_ATOMS: atom_id res chain seq x y z
N MET A 1 1.61 -61.50 5.97
CA MET A 1 0.70 -60.39 5.60
C MET A 1 1.38 -59.14 6.12
N PHE A 2 2.13 -58.37 5.31
CA PHE A 2 1.64 -57.32 4.38
C PHE A 2 0.59 -56.44 5.08
N GLU A 3 0.64 -55.13 5.15
CA GLU A 3 1.56 -54.04 4.75
C GLU A 3 0.87 -52.76 5.30
N ASN A 4 1.66 -51.72 5.66
CA ASN A 4 1.33 -50.29 5.53
C ASN A 4 0.11 -49.73 6.34
N ASP A 5 -0.02 -48.46 6.72
CA ASP A 5 0.62 -47.21 6.34
C ASP A 5 0.41 -46.20 7.49
N VAL A 6 1.48 -45.50 7.83
CA VAL A 6 1.55 -44.03 7.88
C VAL A 6 0.27 -43.24 8.19
N HIS A 7 0.25 -42.63 9.38
CA HIS A 7 -0.24 -41.26 9.61
C HIS A 7 0.77 -40.63 10.58
N GLU A 8 1.97 -40.25 10.12
CA GLU A 8 2.27 -38.91 9.57
C GLU A 8 1.22 -37.83 9.89
N GLY A 9 1.66 -36.84 10.67
CA GLY A 9 1.37 -35.46 10.30
C GLY A 9 0.15 -34.81 10.93
N GLU A 10 -0.03 -34.88 12.25
CA GLU A 10 -0.77 -33.83 12.97
C GLU A 10 0.02 -33.33 14.19
N GLU A 11 1.30 -33.01 13.98
CA GLU A 11 1.83 -31.81 14.62
C GLU A 11 1.05 -30.64 14.01
N LYS A 12 -0.05 -30.26 14.66
CA LYS A 12 -0.53 -28.87 14.60
C LYS A 12 0.66 -28.02 14.98
N ALA A 13 1.37 -27.53 13.97
CA ALA A 13 2.42 -26.54 14.13
C ALA A 13 1.84 -25.48 15.07
N ALA A 14 2.33 -25.47 16.31
CA ALA A 14 2.02 -24.42 17.25
C ALA A 14 2.42 -23.15 16.52
N GLN A 15 1.43 -22.36 16.08
CA GLN A 15 1.68 -21.12 15.34
C GLN A 15 2.71 -20.34 16.16
N GLU A 16 3.94 -20.25 15.66
CA GLU A 16 5.00 -19.48 16.29
C GLU A 16 4.42 -18.08 16.52
N LYS A 17 4.22 -17.73 17.80
CA LYS A 17 3.76 -16.40 18.18
C LYS A 17 4.92 -15.45 17.95
N LEU A 18 5.00 -14.93 16.74
CA LEU A 18 6.00 -13.95 16.34
C LEU A 18 5.72 -12.64 17.09
N THR A 19 6.70 -12.19 17.87
CA THR A 19 6.61 -11.04 18.79
C THR A 19 6.23 -9.77 18.04
N PHE A 20 6.70 -9.63 16.79
CA PHE A 20 6.37 -8.52 15.90
C PHE A 20 4.86 -8.27 15.72
N PHE A 21 4.04 -9.32 15.70
CA PHE A 21 2.58 -9.23 15.53
C PHE A 21 1.81 -9.45 16.84
N CYS A 22 2.44 -9.26 18.00
CA CYS A 22 1.75 -9.36 19.28
C CYS A 22 0.71 -8.23 19.46
N ASP A 23 -0.23 -8.42 20.39
CA ASP A 23 -1.31 -7.47 20.64
C ASP A 23 -0.81 -6.05 20.93
N MET A 24 0.29 -5.93 21.69
CA MET A 24 0.91 -4.64 21.99
C MET A 24 1.42 -3.96 20.71
N SER A 25 2.11 -4.70 19.84
CA SER A 25 2.59 -4.19 18.56
C SER A 25 1.46 -3.72 17.66
N MET A 26 0.35 -4.47 17.60
CA MET A 26 -0.83 -4.07 16.83
C MET A 26 -1.51 -2.82 17.39
N GLN A 27 -1.49 -2.64 18.71
CA GLN A 27 -1.99 -1.43 19.37
C GLN A 27 -1.11 -0.22 19.08
N GLU A 28 0.21 -0.33 19.24
CA GLU A 28 1.16 0.74 18.92
C GLU A 28 1.11 1.11 17.44
N PHE A 29 1.02 0.10 16.57
CA PHE A 29 0.86 0.29 15.14
C PHE A 29 -0.41 1.09 14.80
N SER A 30 -1.55 0.73 15.40
CA SER A 30 -2.82 1.43 15.19
C SER A 30 -2.77 2.88 15.66
N PHE A 31 -2.13 3.12 16.81
CA PHE A 31 -1.95 4.47 17.34
C PHE A 31 -1.05 5.31 16.44
N GLY A 32 0.12 4.77 16.07
CA GLY A 32 1.09 5.45 15.22
C GLY A 32 0.55 5.81 13.84
N VAL A 33 -0.19 4.88 13.22
CA VAL A 33 -0.84 5.11 11.93
C VAL A 33 -1.99 6.10 12.02
N GLY A 34 -2.82 5.99 13.06
CA GLY A 34 -4.05 6.76 13.17
C GLY A 34 -3.91 8.15 13.78
N ALA A 35 -2.75 8.49 14.36
CA ALA A 35 -2.55 9.76 15.06
C ALA A 35 -2.68 10.99 14.15
N ILE A 36 -2.47 10.85 12.83
CA ILE A 36 -2.43 12.00 11.90
C ILE A 36 -3.33 11.76 10.69
N GLY A 37 -4.22 12.71 10.44
CA GLY A 37 -4.99 12.83 9.19
C GLY A 37 -5.80 11.58 8.84
N VAL A 38 -5.67 11.15 7.58
CA VAL A 38 -6.40 10.00 7.00
C VAL A 38 -5.50 8.78 6.78
N ASN A 39 -4.34 8.74 7.43
CA ASN A 39 -3.30 7.75 7.23
C ASN A 39 -3.79 6.30 7.37
N GLY A 40 -4.70 6.03 8.33
CA GLY A 40 -5.32 4.72 8.49
C GLY A 40 -6.13 4.25 7.27
N LEU A 41 -6.85 5.16 6.60
CA LEU A 41 -7.57 4.84 5.35
C LEU A 41 -6.58 4.58 4.21
N CYS A 42 -5.56 5.42 4.06
CA CYS A 42 -4.53 5.27 3.03
C CYS A 42 -3.80 3.93 3.17
N LEU A 43 -3.40 3.58 4.39
CA LEU A 43 -2.82 2.26 4.67
C LEU A 43 -3.79 1.14 4.29
N GLY A 44 -5.07 1.24 4.68
CA GLY A 44 -6.09 0.25 4.33
C GLY A 44 -6.24 0.04 2.82
N MET A 45 -6.17 1.11 2.02
CA MET A 45 -6.18 1.02 0.56
C MET A 45 -4.94 0.30 0.03
N MET A 46 -3.75 0.61 0.56
CA MET A 46 -2.49 -0.05 0.16
C MET A 46 -2.43 -1.53 0.56
N LEU A 47 -3.15 -1.90 1.61
CA LEU A 47 -3.36 -3.29 2.02
C LEU A 47 -4.45 -4.01 1.22
N ASN A 48 -4.97 -3.38 0.16
CA ASN A 48 -6.01 -3.88 -0.73
C ASN A 48 -7.33 -4.21 -0.02
N ILE A 49 -7.67 -3.48 1.04
CA ILE A 49 -9.02 -3.57 1.63
C ILE A 49 -9.99 -2.84 0.69
N PRO A 50 -11.12 -3.48 0.29
CA PRO A 50 -12.07 -2.85 -0.62
C PRO A 50 -12.57 -1.49 -0.08
N THR A 51 -12.69 -0.49 -0.96
CA THR A 51 -13.09 0.88 -0.59
C THR A 51 -14.42 0.92 0.17
N LEU A 52 -15.42 0.13 -0.26
CA LEU A 52 -16.70 0.03 0.43
C LEU A 52 -16.54 -0.50 1.86
N THR A 53 -15.63 -1.47 2.06
CA THR A 53 -15.30 -1.99 3.39
C THR A 53 -14.63 -0.92 4.25
N LEU A 54 -13.68 -0.16 3.70
CA LEU A 54 -13.03 0.95 4.40
C LEU A 54 -14.05 2.01 4.85
N HIS A 55 -14.97 2.39 3.96
CA HIS A 55 -16.05 3.33 4.31
C HIS A 55 -16.93 2.78 5.43
N ASN A 56 -17.35 1.52 5.34
CA ASN A 56 -18.18 0.89 6.36
C ASN A 56 -17.47 0.78 7.72
N LEU A 57 -16.16 0.52 7.73
CA LEU A 57 -15.37 0.50 8.97
C LEU A 57 -15.22 1.90 9.56
N MET A 58 -14.95 2.90 8.72
CA MET A 58 -14.84 4.30 9.15
C MET A 58 -16.14 4.80 9.76
N TYR A 59 -17.28 4.67 9.06
CA TYR A 59 -18.56 5.20 9.53
C TYR A 59 -19.11 4.49 10.78
N LYS A 60 -18.63 3.29 11.10
CA LYS A 60 -18.93 2.64 12.40
C LYS A 60 -18.32 3.36 13.59
N VAL A 61 -17.17 3.99 13.40
CA VAL A 61 -16.40 4.66 14.45
C VAL A 61 -16.65 6.18 14.42
N ALA A 62 -16.61 6.77 13.23
CA ALA A 62 -16.81 8.20 12.98
C ALA A 62 -17.98 8.38 12.01
N PRO A 63 -19.24 8.38 12.49
CA PRO A 63 -20.44 8.43 11.63
C PRO A 63 -20.54 9.69 10.76
N LYS A 64 -19.87 10.77 11.14
CA LYS A 64 -19.81 12.01 10.35
C LYS A 64 -18.64 12.04 9.35
N GLY A 65 -17.82 10.99 9.32
CA GLY A 65 -16.54 10.94 8.61
C GLY A 65 -15.38 11.51 9.43
N ILE A 66 -14.14 11.31 8.94
CA ILE A 66 -12.90 11.67 9.66
C ILE A 66 -12.29 13.01 9.26
N LEU A 67 -12.87 13.67 8.26
CA LEU A 67 -12.44 14.97 7.74
C LEU A 67 -13.23 16.13 8.36
N GLN A 68 -14.09 15.85 9.34
CA GLN A 68 -14.88 16.89 9.97
C GLN A 68 -14.03 17.71 10.94
N PRO A 69 -14.31 19.02 11.12
CA PRO A 69 -13.57 19.85 12.08
C PRO A 69 -13.68 19.35 13.53
N ASP A 70 -14.75 18.64 13.87
CA ASP A 70 -14.99 18.06 15.20
C ASP A 70 -14.41 16.65 15.37
N THR A 71 -13.79 16.06 14.33
CA THR A 71 -13.16 14.75 14.44
C THR A 71 -11.94 14.82 15.36
N THR A 72 -11.98 14.02 16.43
CA THR A 72 -10.91 13.89 17.41
C THR A 72 -9.79 12.97 16.92
N ASP A 73 -8.58 13.15 17.45
CA ASP A 73 -7.46 12.23 17.19
C ASP A 73 -7.79 10.80 17.66
N GLN A 74 -8.59 10.67 18.72
CA GLN A 74 -9.06 9.38 19.20
C GLN A 74 -9.94 8.67 18.18
N GLU A 75 -10.85 9.37 17.49
CA GLU A 75 -11.65 8.79 16.42
C GLU A 75 -10.77 8.33 15.24
N ARG A 76 -9.74 9.10 14.88
CA ARG A 76 -8.79 8.72 13.82
C ARG A 76 -8.00 7.45 14.19
N VAL A 77 -7.50 7.38 15.41
CA VAL A 77 -6.83 6.19 15.95
C VAL A 77 -7.76 4.99 15.98
N LEU A 78 -9.01 5.15 16.41
CA LEU A 78 -9.99 4.07 16.42
C LEU A 78 -10.34 3.61 15.00
N VAL A 79 -10.43 4.52 14.03
CA VAL A 79 -10.62 4.18 12.61
C VAL A 79 -9.44 3.37 12.09
N ALA A 80 -8.21 3.81 12.34
CA ALA A 80 -7.01 3.05 11.96
C ALA A 80 -7.00 1.65 12.59
N ARG A 81 -7.35 1.55 13.88
CA ARG A 81 -7.45 0.28 14.60
C ARG A 81 -8.45 -0.67 13.96
N VAL A 82 -9.68 -0.24 13.67
CA VAL A 82 -10.68 -1.16 13.07
C VAL A 82 -10.29 -1.60 11.66
N ILE A 83 -9.56 -0.77 10.91
CA ILE A 83 -9.02 -1.11 9.58
C ILE A 83 -7.90 -2.15 9.70
N ILE A 84 -6.94 -1.91 10.59
CA ILE A 84 -5.80 -2.80 10.86
C ILE A 84 -6.29 -4.14 11.40
N ASP A 85 -7.22 -4.13 12.37
CA ASP A 85 -7.85 -5.34 12.92
C ASP A 85 -8.60 -6.12 11.84
N HIS A 86 -9.31 -5.43 10.95
CA HIS A 86 -10.00 -6.07 9.84
C HIS A 86 -9.02 -6.79 8.91
N TRP A 87 -7.95 -6.11 8.49
CA TRP A 87 -6.91 -6.71 7.63
C TRP A 87 -6.19 -7.88 8.31
N TYR A 88 -5.83 -7.73 9.58
CA TYR A 88 -5.14 -8.77 10.32
C TYR A 88 -5.99 -10.03 10.47
N LYS A 89 -7.31 -9.86 10.71
CA LYS A 89 -8.27 -10.99 10.74
C LYS A 89 -8.54 -11.58 9.36
N SER A 90 -8.65 -10.76 8.32
CA SER A 90 -8.90 -11.24 6.95
C SER A 90 -7.70 -11.97 6.34
N THR A 91 -6.52 -11.86 6.96
CA THR A 91 -5.28 -12.54 6.56
C THR A 91 -4.87 -13.61 7.56
N ALA A 92 -5.80 -14.09 8.40
CA ALA A 92 -5.54 -15.07 9.47
C ALA A 92 -4.85 -16.36 8.98
N ASP A 93 -5.13 -16.77 7.75
CA ASP A 93 -4.58 -17.93 7.06
C ASP A 93 -3.17 -17.71 6.47
N TRP A 94 -2.70 -16.46 6.43
CA TRP A 94 -1.37 -16.13 5.89
C TRP A 94 -0.27 -16.36 6.91
N THR A 95 0.90 -16.77 6.42
CA THR A 95 2.12 -16.85 7.22
C THR A 95 2.56 -15.45 7.68
N PRO A 96 3.25 -15.34 8.84
CA PRO A 96 3.76 -14.06 9.32
C PRO A 96 4.63 -13.33 8.28
N LYS A 97 5.51 -14.05 7.59
CA LYS A 97 6.37 -13.51 6.52
C LYS A 97 5.56 -12.89 5.38
N ARG A 98 4.45 -13.52 4.98
CA ARG A 98 3.57 -12.99 3.92
C ARG A 98 2.84 -11.72 4.39
N ARG A 99 2.36 -11.69 5.63
CA ARG A 99 1.73 -10.47 6.21
C ARG A 99 2.73 -9.34 6.29
N PHE A 100 3.93 -9.61 6.78
CA PHE A 100 5.02 -8.63 6.84
C PHE A 100 5.36 -8.09 5.46
N GLN A 101 5.53 -8.95 4.44
CA GLN A 101 5.82 -8.49 3.07
C GLN A 101 4.77 -7.50 2.57
N LYS A 102 3.49 -7.78 2.82
CA LYS A 102 2.40 -6.87 2.41
C LYS A 102 2.40 -5.55 3.17
N LEU A 103 2.77 -5.57 4.45
CA LEU A 103 2.94 -4.36 5.24
C LEU A 103 4.13 -3.52 4.72
N TYR A 104 5.26 -4.16 4.46
CA TYR A 104 6.46 -3.54 3.90
C TYR A 104 6.18 -2.90 2.53
N ASP A 105 5.50 -3.63 1.64
CA ASP A 105 5.11 -3.13 0.33
C ASP A 105 4.17 -1.93 0.44
N ALA A 106 3.21 -1.95 1.38
CA ALA A 106 2.29 -0.84 1.61
C ALA A 106 3.03 0.44 2.02
N PHE A 107 3.98 0.37 2.98
CA PHE A 107 4.77 1.53 3.38
C PHE A 107 5.69 2.02 2.26
N LYS A 108 6.22 1.13 1.41
CA LYS A 108 6.95 1.55 0.20
C LYS A 108 6.08 2.30 -0.81
N MET A 109 4.85 1.84 -1.04
CA MET A 109 3.90 2.51 -1.94
C MET A 109 3.49 3.89 -1.40
N LEU A 110 3.42 4.04 -0.08
CA LEU A 110 3.20 5.32 0.60
C LEU A 110 4.44 6.24 0.61
N LYS A 111 5.55 5.83 -0.02
CA LYS A 111 6.85 6.55 -0.04
C LYS A 111 7.49 6.70 1.35
N GLU A 112 7.09 5.88 2.31
CA GLU A 112 7.61 5.87 3.68
C GLU A 112 8.75 4.87 3.84
N LYS A 113 9.83 5.09 3.07
CA LYS A 113 10.97 4.16 3.02
C LYS A 113 11.61 3.96 4.39
N SER A 114 11.72 5.02 5.21
CA SER A 114 12.31 4.93 6.54
C SER A 114 11.54 3.98 7.44
N ILE A 115 10.20 4.07 7.42
CA ILE A 115 9.32 3.20 8.22
C ILE A 115 9.38 1.77 7.70
N ALA A 116 9.35 1.58 6.37
CA ALA A 116 9.46 0.26 5.76
C ALA A 116 10.75 -0.47 6.15
N GLU A 117 11.90 0.20 6.09
CA GLU A 117 13.18 -0.39 6.49
C GLU A 117 13.24 -0.69 8.00
N GLU A 118 12.65 0.16 8.85
CA GLU A 118 12.61 -0.10 10.29
C GLU A 118 11.69 -1.29 10.64
N LEU A 119 10.53 -1.40 9.98
CA LEU A 119 9.66 -2.58 10.07
C LEU A 119 10.41 -3.85 9.68
N LYS A 120 11.22 -3.78 8.61
CA LYS A 120 12.03 -4.92 8.16
C LYS A 120 13.05 -5.36 9.21
N LYS A 121 13.83 -4.43 9.75
CA LYS A 121 14.82 -4.74 10.80
C LYS A 121 14.17 -5.40 12.01
N ARG A 122 13.05 -4.86 12.49
CA ARG A 122 12.34 -5.42 13.65
C ARG A 122 11.71 -6.77 13.37
N PHE A 123 11.16 -6.97 12.17
CA PHE A 123 10.63 -8.27 11.78
C PHE A 123 11.74 -9.34 11.70
N GLU A 124 12.91 -8.99 11.15
CA GLU A 124 14.07 -9.88 11.10
C GLU A 124 14.66 -10.18 12.48
N ALA A 125 14.54 -9.25 13.43
CA ALA A 125 14.96 -9.40 14.81
C ALA A 125 13.90 -10.03 15.74
N ASP A 126 12.71 -10.33 15.23
CA ASP A 126 11.51 -10.70 16.03
C ASP A 126 11.25 -9.73 17.20
N GLU A 127 11.36 -8.43 16.94
CA GLU A 127 11.08 -7.39 17.91
C GLU A 127 9.67 -6.81 17.72
N PRO A 128 8.99 -6.39 18.80
CA PRO A 128 7.68 -5.77 18.70
C PRO A 128 7.74 -4.46 17.92
N MET A 129 6.65 -4.09 17.24
CA MET A 129 6.50 -2.75 16.68
C MET A 129 6.41 -1.70 17.80
N THR A 130 7.21 -0.65 17.58
CA THR A 130 7.32 0.67 18.22
C THR A 130 6.30 1.75 17.85
N LEU A 131 5.67 2.47 18.77
CA LEU A 131 4.97 3.71 18.43
C LEU A 131 5.92 4.74 17.79
N GLU A 132 7.17 4.84 18.28
CA GLU A 132 8.17 5.79 17.80
C GLU A 132 8.47 5.64 16.29
N MET A 133 8.29 4.43 15.76
CA MET A 133 8.49 4.12 14.33
C MET A 133 7.58 4.94 13.43
N PHE A 134 6.46 5.43 13.95
CA PHE A 134 5.42 6.11 13.19
C PHE A 134 5.33 7.62 13.51
N TYR A 135 6.21 8.17 14.35
CA TYR A 135 6.18 9.61 14.68
C TYR A 135 6.38 10.53 13.48
N THR A 136 7.03 10.05 12.43
CA THR A 136 7.23 10.81 11.20
C THR A 136 6.17 10.52 10.14
N PHE A 137 5.24 9.61 10.42
CA PHE A 137 4.26 9.13 9.44
C PHE A 137 3.15 10.16 9.25
N ASP A 138 3.25 10.94 8.18
CA ASP A 138 2.33 12.03 7.88
C ASP A 138 2.21 12.20 6.38
N LEU A 139 1.19 11.56 5.80
CA LEU A 139 0.93 11.62 4.36
C LEU A 139 0.49 13.02 3.91
N GLY A 140 0.08 13.90 4.84
CA GLY A 140 -0.23 15.30 4.52
C GLY A 140 0.99 16.09 4.03
N ARG A 141 2.21 15.61 4.34
CA ARG A 141 3.47 16.21 3.87
C ARG A 141 3.80 15.89 2.42
N LEU A 142 3.17 14.87 1.85
CA LEU A 142 3.47 14.39 0.49
C LEU A 142 2.87 15.29 -0.62
N GLY A 143 2.12 16.33 -0.26
CA GLY A 143 1.41 17.17 -1.22
C GLY A 143 0.22 16.44 -1.88
N PRO A 144 -0.46 17.05 -2.86
CA PRO A 144 -1.53 16.38 -3.60
C PRO A 144 -0.99 15.11 -4.26
N TYR A 145 -1.71 14.00 -4.09
CA TYR A 145 -1.39 12.75 -4.79
C TYR A 145 -1.48 12.97 -6.31
N VAL A 146 -0.34 12.80 -6.99
CA VAL A 146 -0.28 12.74 -8.45
C VAL A 146 -0.18 11.26 -8.82
N PRO A 147 -1.21 10.66 -9.47
CA PRO A 147 -1.11 9.32 -10.00
C PRO A 147 0.11 9.23 -10.92
N PRO A 148 0.87 8.12 -10.92
CA PRO A 148 1.93 7.94 -11.91
C PRO A 148 1.31 8.04 -13.30
N SER A 149 1.75 9.03 -14.09
CA SER A 149 1.48 9.07 -15.52
C SER A 149 2.02 7.77 -16.10
N VAL A 150 1.13 6.98 -16.71
CA VAL A 150 1.52 5.81 -17.48
C VAL A 150 2.40 6.34 -18.60
N GLY A 151 3.72 6.18 -18.47
CA GLY A 151 4.65 6.39 -19.57
C GLY A 151 4.28 5.37 -20.63
N MET A 152 3.70 5.83 -21.74
CA MET A 152 3.80 5.06 -22.97
C MET A 152 5.28 4.93 -23.26
N ASP A 153 5.77 3.70 -23.32
CA ASP A 153 7.12 3.38 -23.74
C ASP A 153 7.47 4.22 -24.97
N GLU A 154 8.47 5.09 -24.83
CA GLU A 154 9.18 5.67 -25.96
C GLU A 154 9.80 4.50 -26.71
N VAL A 155 9.14 4.13 -27.82
CA VAL A 155 9.72 3.23 -28.80
C VAL A 155 10.99 3.90 -29.32
N GLU A 156 12.12 3.24 -29.07
CA GLU A 156 13.40 3.50 -29.70
C GLU A 156 13.25 3.57 -31.22
N GLU A 157 13.57 4.72 -31.83
CA GLU A 157 14.16 4.73 -33.17
C GLU A 157 15.32 5.72 -33.21
N ALA A 158 16.51 5.15 -33.36
CA ALA A 158 17.76 5.85 -33.54
C ALA A 158 18.02 6.10 -35.04
N GLN A 159 18.43 7.34 -35.32
CA GLN A 159 19.40 7.82 -36.34
C GLN A 159 19.21 7.47 -37.83
N GLU A 160 19.12 8.54 -38.63
CA GLU A 160 20.03 9.02 -39.71
C GLU A 160 19.20 10.04 -40.53
N GLY A 161 19.61 11.26 -40.91
CA GLY A 161 20.91 11.89 -41.13
C GLY A 161 20.84 12.60 -42.49
N GLU A 162 20.95 13.94 -42.49
CA GLU A 162 21.42 14.83 -43.59
C GLU A 162 20.61 14.84 -44.94
N GLU A 163 20.49 15.87 -45.76
CA GLU A 163 20.88 17.29 -45.88
C GLU A 163 20.06 17.88 -47.07
N GLU A 164 19.94 19.22 -47.14
CA GLU A 164 19.93 20.16 -48.30
C GLU A 164 19.44 19.70 -49.70
N GLU A 165 18.89 20.49 -50.63
CA GLU A 165 18.68 21.92 -50.87
C GLU A 165 17.75 22.01 -52.13
N GLU A 166 17.15 23.18 -52.32
CA GLU A 166 16.76 23.85 -53.58
C GLU A 166 16.07 23.11 -54.76
N GLY A 167 15.03 23.77 -55.29
CA GLY A 167 15.03 24.07 -56.73
C GLY A 167 13.80 23.71 -57.56
N GLU A 168 13.05 24.76 -57.89
CA GLU A 168 12.43 25.06 -59.19
C GLU A 168 11.06 24.50 -59.62
N GLU A 169 10.38 25.43 -60.31
CA GLU A 169 9.06 25.52 -60.91
C GLU A 169 8.85 24.43 -62.01
N GLU A 170 7.66 24.07 -62.53
CA GLU A 170 6.64 24.89 -63.19
C GLU A 170 5.31 24.11 -63.35
N GLU A 171 4.30 24.91 -63.70
CA GLU A 171 2.94 24.67 -64.18
C GLU A 171 2.61 23.42 -65.02
N GLU A 172 1.37 22.94 -64.85
CA GLU A 172 0.30 22.77 -65.87
C GLU A 172 -0.78 21.88 -65.21
N GLY A 173 -1.98 22.34 -64.90
CA GLY A 173 -3.02 22.75 -65.85
C GLY A 173 -4.05 21.61 -65.99
N GLY A 174 -5.33 21.85 -65.67
CA GLY A 174 -6.39 20.90 -66.05
C GLY A 174 -7.66 20.86 -65.21
N GLU A 175 -8.47 21.91 -65.35
CA GLU A 175 -9.94 21.90 -65.52
C GLU A 175 -10.89 21.39 -64.40
N GLU A 176 -11.64 22.38 -63.87
CA GLU A 176 -12.98 22.27 -63.29
C GLU A 176 -14.06 22.04 -64.37
N GLU A 177 -15.29 21.77 -63.89
CA GLU A 177 -16.61 21.83 -64.56
C GLU A 177 -17.02 20.53 -65.32
N ASP A 178 -18.12 19.83 -65.06
CA ASP A 178 -19.44 20.14 -64.45
C ASP A 178 -20.03 18.90 -63.71
#